data_AF-A0A661NIS9-F1
#
_entry.id   AF-A0A661NIS9-F1
#
_cell.length_a   1.000
_cell.length_b   1.000
_cell.length_c   1.000
_cell.angle_alpha   90.00
_cell.angle_beta   90.00
_cell.angle_gamma   90.00
#
_symmetry.space_group_name_H-M   'P 1'
#
loop_
_entity.id
_entity.type
_entity.pdbx_description
1 polymer ?
#
loop_
_entity_poly.entity_id
_entity_poly.type
_entity_poly.pdbx_seq_one_letter_code
_entity_poly.pdbx_strand_id
1 'polypeptide(L)' 'MRVRHHGTVARIELARAELGRAAEPAMREAIVEAGKQAGFQYVALDLVGYRMGSHNEVLAARSLPVVR' A
#
# COMPACT_ATOMS: atom_id res chain seq x y z
N MET A 1 0.70 -6.79 9.54
CA MET A 1 0.29 -6.49 8.14
C MET A 1 -1.23 -6.33 8.09
N ARG A 2 -1.74 -5.36 7.31
CA ARG A 2 -3.17 -5.17 7.05
C ARG A 2 -3.37 -4.88 5.57
N VAL A 3 -4.47 -5.37 4.99
CA VAL A 3 -4.96 -4.96 3.67
C VAL A 3 -6.23 -4.15 3.86
N ARG A 4 -6.27 -2.94 3.30
CA ARG A 4 -7.47 -2.11 3.27
C ARG A 4 -8.05 -2.09 1.85
N HIS A 5 -9.36 -2.26 1.78
CA HIS A 5 -10.12 -2.17 0.55
C HIS A 5 -10.55 -0.72 0.31
N HIS A 6 -10.14 -0.16 -0.82
CA HIS A 6 -10.51 1.18 -1.29
C HIS A 6 -11.07 1.09 -2.72
N GLY A 7 -12.31 0.60 -2.85
CA GLY A 7 -12.92 0.38 -4.16
C GLY A 7 -12.08 -0.60 -4.99
N THR A 8 -11.55 -0.16 -6.12
CA THR A 8 -10.74 -1.05 -6.98
C THR A 8 -9.29 -1.24 -6.50
N VAL A 9 -8.90 -0.61 -5.38
CA VAL A 9 -7.53 -0.61 -4.86
C VAL A 9 -7.41 -1.45 -3.59
N ALA A 10 -6.47 -2.39 -3.56
CA ALA A 10 -5.94 -3.00 -2.34
C ALA A 10 -4.77 -2.17 -1.81
N ARG A 11 -4.95 -1.51 -0.67
CA ARG A 11 -3.87 -0.79 0.02
C ARG A 11 -3.26 -1.65 1.12
N ILE A 12 -1.99 -1.97 1.00
CA ILE A 12 -1.26 -2.85 1.90
C ILE A 12 -0.46 -2.02 2.90
N GLU A 13 -0.68 -2.28 4.19
CA GLU A 13 0.01 -1.66 5.31
C GLU A 13 0.93 -2.69 5.96
N LEU A 14 2.25 -2.45 5.88
CA LEU A 14 3.31 -3.30 6.44
C LEU A 14 4.04 -2.59 7.58
N ALA A 15 4.76 -3.34 8.41
CA ALA A 15 5.69 -2.70 9.33
C ALA A 15 6.75 -1.93 8.51
N ARG A 16 7.22 -0.77 9.03
CA ARG A 16 8.19 0.07 8.30
C ARG A 16 9.45 -0.68 7.90
N ALA A 17 9.92 -1.58 8.78
CA ALA A 17 11.08 -2.43 8.52
C ALA A 17 10.88 -3.40 7.33
N GLU A 18 9.64 -3.68 6.94
CA GLU A 18 9.33 -4.59 5.84
C GLU A 18 9.14 -3.87 4.49
N LEU A 19 9.03 -2.54 4.47
CA LEU A 19 8.76 -1.78 3.25
C LEU A 19 9.87 -1.96 2.20
N GLY A 20 11.14 -2.01 2.62
CA GLY A 20 12.27 -2.25 1.73
C GLY A 20 12.16 -3.60 1.02
N ARG A 21 11.92 -4.67 1.79
CA ARG A 21 11.71 -6.03 1.27
C ARG A 21 10.50 -6.09 0.33
N ALA A 22 9.41 -5.42 0.67
CA ALA A 22 8.21 -5.38 -0.17
C ALA A 22 8.42 -4.70 -1.53
N ALA A 23 9.39 -3.78 -1.61
CA ALA A 23 9.74 -3.07 -2.84
C ALA A 23 10.75 -3.83 -3.73
N GLU A 24 11.39 -4.89 -3.21
CA GLU A 24 12.29 -5.73 -4.00
C GLU A 24 11.55 -6.34 -5.21
N PRO A 25 12.21 -6.49 -6.38
CA PRO A 25 11.54 -6.87 -7.63
C PRO A 25 10.68 -8.14 -7.54
N ALA A 26 11.20 -9.21 -6.95
CA ALA A 26 10.46 -10.46 -6.82
C ALA A 26 9.26 -10.34 -5.85
N MET A 27 9.46 -9.63 -4.73
CA MET A 27 8.41 -9.47 -3.72
C MET A 27 7.30 -8.56 -4.21
N ARG A 28 7.63 -7.43 -4.86
CA ARG A 28 6.62 -6.52 -5.42
C ARG A 28 5.77 -7.22 -6.49
N GLU A 29 6.37 -8.09 -7.31
CA GLU A 29 5.66 -8.86 -8.32
C GLU A 29 4.70 -9.86 -7.68
N ALA A 30 5.17 -10.61 -6.68
CA ALA A 30 4.33 -11.53 -5.91
C ALA A 30 3.15 -10.82 -5.23
N ILE A 31 3.38 -9.63 -4.66
CA ILE A 31 2.34 -8.81 -4.03
C ILE A 31 1.29 -8.34 -5.06
N VAL A 32 1.73 -7.86 -6.23
CA VAL A 32 0.84 -7.39 -7.29
C VAL A 32 -0.02 -8.55 -7.81
N GLU A 33 0.58 -9.71 -8.08
CA GLU A 33 -0.13 -10.87 -8.59
C GLU A 33 -1.15 -11.41 -7.58
N ALA A 34 -0.78 -11.47 -6.30
CA ALA A 34 -1.72 -11.85 -5.23
C ALA A 34 -2.93 -10.90 -5.17
N GLY A 35 -2.71 -9.59 -5.30
CA GLY A 35 -3.81 -8.61 -5.30
C GLY A 35 -4.71 -8.71 -6.52
N LYS A 36 -4.16 -8.95 -7.72
CA LYS A 36 -4.95 -9.18 -8.94
C LYS A 36 -5.78 -10.45 -8.84
N GLN A 37 -5.20 -11.55 -8.33
CA GLN A 37 -5.92 -12.81 -8.10
C GLN A 37 -7.06 -12.65 -7.11
N ALA A 38 -6.92 -11.73 -6.14
CA ALA A 38 -7.98 -11.35 -5.21
C ALA A 38 -9.04 -10.40 -5.81
N GLY A 39 -8.93 -10.01 -7.08
CA GLY A 39 -9.92 -9.21 -7.82
C GLY A 39 -9.70 -7.70 -7.76
N PHE A 40 -8.57 -7.21 -7.26
CA PHE A 40 -8.27 -5.78 -7.26
C PHE A 40 -7.65 -5.34 -8.59
N GLN A 41 -8.08 -4.19 -9.10
CA GLN A 41 -7.50 -3.58 -10.31
C GLN A 41 -6.11 -2.99 -10.02
N TYR A 42 -5.92 -2.47 -8.80
CA TYR A 42 -4.68 -1.84 -8.36
C TYR A 42 -4.25 -2.34 -6.99
N VAL A 43 -2.94 -2.46 -6.80
CA VAL A 43 -2.31 -2.82 -5.53
C VAL A 43 -1.33 -1.71 -5.16
N ALA A 44 -1.43 -1.19 -3.95
CA ALA A 44 -0.61 -0.08 -3.46
C ALA A 44 0.02 -0.40 -2.11
N LEU A 45 1.27 -0.02 -1.91
CA LEU A 45 1.92 -0.02 -0.60
C LEU A 45 1.70 1.32 0.09
N ASP A 46 1.25 1.29 1.35
CA ASP A 46 1.22 2.48 2.18
C ASP A 46 2.63 2.80 2.68
N LEU A 47 3.22 3.88 2.14
CA LEU A 47 4.58 4.32 2.48
C LEU A 47 4.72 4.78 3.93
N VAL A 48 3.61 5.14 4.60
CA VAL A 48 3.62 5.47 6.03
C VAL A 48 3.78 4.19 6.88
N GLY A 49 3.38 3.04 6.33
CA GLY A 49 3.36 1.76 7.00
C GLY A 49 2.24 1.63 8.04
N TYR A 50 2.17 0.46 8.65
CA TYR A 50 1.21 0.13 9.71
C TYR A 50 1.51 0.93 10.98
N ARG A 51 0.51 1.65 11.50
CA ARG A 51 0.56 2.37 12.78
C ARG A 51 -0.63 1.95 13.65
N MET A 52 -0.40 1.69 14.93
CA MET A 52 -1.52 1.48 15.87
C MET A 52 -2.22 2.83 16.11
N GLY A 53 -3.56 2.87 15.95
CA GLY A 53 -4.39 4.04 16.27
C GLY A 53 -4.76 4.99 15.13
N SER A 54 -4.30 4.80 13.89
CA SER A 54 -4.55 5.75 12.78
C SER A 54 -5.91 5.56 12.07
N HIS A 55 -7.00 5.34 12.81
CA HIS A 55 -8.34 5.32 12.21
C HIS A 55 -8.79 6.76 11.93
N ASN A 56 -8.78 7.12 10.64
CA ASN A 56 -9.45 8.28 10.02
C ASN A 56 -8.65 9.59 9.98
N GLU A 57 -7.63 9.64 9.12
CA GLU A 57 -7.15 10.92 8.57
C GLU A 57 -7.99 11.24 7.31
N VAL A 58 -8.76 12.32 7.37
CA VAL A 58 -9.45 12.89 6.19
C VAL A 58 -8.43 13.69 5.40
N LEU A 59 -8.12 13.27 4.17
CA LEU A 59 -7.20 13.99 3.30
C LEU A 59 -7.97 14.97 2.42
N ALA A 60 -7.65 16.26 2.55
CA ALA A 60 -8.03 17.25 1.54
C ALA A 60 -7.26 16.98 0.24
N ALA A 61 -7.88 17.24 -0.92
CA ALA A 61 -7.22 17.08 -2.20
C ALA A 61 -5.94 17.93 -2.25
N ARG A 62 -4.80 17.26 -2.42
CA ARG A 62 -3.45 17.85 -2.48
C ARG A 62 -2.65 17.15 -3.57
N SER A 63 -1.87 17.90 -4.35
CA SER A 63 -0.86 17.34 -5.24
C SER A 63 0.45 17.15 -4.49
N LEU A 64 1.15 16.05 -4.75
CA LEU A 64 2.51 15.82 -4.27
C LEU A 64 3.50 16.28 -5.35
N PRO A 65 4.49 17.13 -5.04
CA PRO A 65 5.58 17.41 -5.97
C PRO A 65 6.38 16.13 -6.20
N VAL A 66 6.86 15.93 -7.43
CA VAL A 66 7.77 14.82 -7.74
C VAL A 66 9.09 15.07 -7.03
N VAL A 67 9.41 14.23 -6.04
CA VAL A 67 10.73 14.20 -5.41
C VAL A 67 11.66 13.41 -6.34
N ARG A 68 12.70 14.07 -6.85
CA ARG A 68 13.77 13.43 -7.66
C ARG A 68 14.94 13.04 -6.77
#